data_AF-A0A9R0IZU6-F1
#
_entry.id   AF-A0A9R0IZU6-F1
#
_cell.length_a   1.000
_cell.length_b   1.000
_cell.length_c   1.000
_cell.angle_alpha   90.00
_cell.angle_beta   90.00
_cell.angle_gamma   90.00
#
_symmetry.space_group_name_H-M   'P 1'
#
loop_
_entity.id
_entity.type
_entity.pdbx_description
1 polymer ?
#
loop_
_entity_poly.entity_id
_entity_poly.type
_entity_poly.pdbx_seq_one_letter_code
_entity_poly.pdbx_strand_id
1 'polypeptide(L)'
;MFKLRHCPKEYTTWREDPINFNVDGIYPIRDLWVTAAEAWRQILSNPGESFLVVTHKSKLRALVCTALGLGPERFRAIDVNNGGICVFNFNKMGEAMLHSLNMTAHMYTDHTYMY
;
A
#
# COMPACT_ATOMS: atom_id res chain seq x y z
N MET A 1 4.63 2.44 -13.60
CA MET A 1 5.27 1.12 -13.44
C MET A 1 6.61 1.17 -14.18
N PHE A 2 7.73 0.95 -13.49
CA PHE A 2 9.06 0.98 -14.11
C PHE A 2 9.22 -0.18 -15.11
N LYS A 3 9.65 0.10 -16.34
CA LYS A 3 9.96 -0.93 -17.35
C LYS A 3 11.34 -1.54 -17.05
N LEU A 4 11.44 -2.32 -15.97
CA LEU A 4 12.70 -2.95 -15.52
C LEU A 4 13.11 -4.19 -16.34
N ARG A 5 12.35 -4.56 -17.37
CA ARG A 5 12.60 -5.80 -18.14
C ARG A 5 13.94 -5.80 -18.90
N HIS A 6 14.54 -4.65 -19.15
CA HIS A 6 15.82 -4.51 -19.86
C HIS A 6 17.01 -4.34 -18.92
N CYS A 7 16.79 -4.34 -17.60
CA CYS A 7 17.80 -4.09 -16.57
C CYS A 7 17.74 -5.22 -15.51
N PRO A 8 18.40 -6.37 -15.74
CA PRO A 8 18.19 -7.59 -14.95
C PRO A 8 18.50 -7.42 -13.46
N LYS A 9 19.53 -6.64 -13.11
CA LYS A 9 19.96 -6.44 -11.71
C LYS A 9 18.94 -5.62 -10.92
N GLU A 10 18.45 -4.56 -11.53
CA GLU A 10 17.44 -3.65 -11.00
C GLU A 10 16.11 -4.38 -10.87
N TYR A 11 15.76 -5.24 -11.83
CA TYR A 11 14.60 -6.11 -11.73
C TYR A 11 14.70 -7.11 -10.57
N THR A 12 15.83 -7.80 -10.41
CA THR A 12 16.04 -8.73 -9.29
C THR A 12 15.99 -8.01 -7.95
N THR A 13 16.70 -6.88 -7.82
CA THR A 13 16.68 -6.08 -6.59
C THR A 13 15.26 -5.61 -6.29
N TRP A 14 14.54 -5.07 -7.27
CA TRP A 14 13.13 -4.73 -7.09
C TRP A 14 12.32 -5.93 -6.61
N ARG A 15 12.49 -7.12 -7.21
CA ARG A 15 11.72 -8.36 -6.97
C ARG A 15 12.03 -9.09 -5.66
N GLU A 16 13.24 -8.99 -5.14
CA GLU A 16 13.70 -9.77 -3.99
C GLU A 16 14.01 -8.88 -2.78
N ASP A 17 14.61 -7.70 -3.02
CA ASP A 17 15.04 -6.75 -2.00
C ASP A 17 14.54 -5.31 -2.30
N PRO A 18 13.22 -5.10 -2.18
CA PRO A 18 12.59 -3.85 -2.63
C PRO A 18 13.01 -2.64 -1.78
N ILE A 19 13.43 -2.83 -0.52
CA ILE A 19 13.88 -1.74 0.36
C ILE A 19 15.23 -1.14 -0.06
N ASN A 20 16.09 -1.94 -0.69
CA ASN A 20 17.38 -1.52 -1.22
C ASN A 20 17.36 -1.25 -2.73
N PHE A 21 16.19 -1.41 -3.37
CA PHE A 21 16.00 -0.98 -4.74
C PHE A 21 16.21 0.53 -4.86
N ASN A 22 17.19 0.90 -5.70
CA ASN A 22 17.62 2.28 -5.91
C ASN A 22 17.54 2.64 -7.40
N VAL A 23 17.09 3.86 -7.68
CA VAL A 23 17.10 4.44 -9.03
C VAL A 23 17.69 5.84 -8.90
N ASP A 24 18.84 6.08 -9.51
CA ASP A 24 19.52 7.39 -9.51
C ASP A 24 19.70 8.01 -8.11
N GLY A 25 20.02 7.19 -7.10
CA GLY A 25 20.20 7.64 -5.71
C GLY A 25 18.91 7.70 -4.89
N ILE A 26 17.74 7.51 -5.52
CA ILE A 26 16.44 7.48 -4.85
C ILE A 26 16.09 6.06 -4.42
N TYR A 27 15.55 5.89 -3.22
CA TYR A 27 15.08 4.60 -2.68
C TYR A 27 13.55 4.59 -2.60
N PRO A 28 12.83 4.21 -3.68
CA PRO A 28 11.40 4.50 -3.80
C PRO A 28 10.57 3.87 -2.68
N ILE A 29 10.96 2.70 -2.16
CA ILE A 29 10.24 2.03 -1.08
C ILE A 29 10.42 2.74 0.26
N ARG A 30 11.58 3.33 0.53
CA ARG A 30 11.81 4.09 1.76
C ARG A 30 10.97 5.38 1.74
N ASP A 31 11.00 6.10 0.62
CA ASP A 31 10.21 7.32 0.42
C ASP A 31 8.70 7.05 0.49
N LEU A 32 8.28 5.87 0.04
CA LEU A 32 6.89 5.43 0.12
C LEU A 32 6.39 5.31 1.56
N TRP A 33 7.25 4.83 2.47
CA TRP A 33 6.92 4.73 3.90
C TRP A 33 6.84 6.10 4.56
N VAL A 34 7.78 7.00 4.24
CA VAL A 34 7.73 8.39 4.71
C VAL A 34 6.41 9.05 4.29
N THR A 35 6.07 8.92 3.00
CA THR A 35 4.83 9.48 2.43
C THR A 35 3.59 8.85 3.09
N ALA A 36 3.59 7.53 3.34
CA ALA A 36 2.47 6.85 3.97
C ALA A 36 2.26 7.29 5.43
N ALA A 37 3.35 7.47 6.19
CA ALA A 37 3.28 7.97 7.57
C ALA A 37 2.75 9.41 7.61
N GLU A 38 3.20 10.28 6.70
CA GLU A 38 2.69 11.64 6.58
C GLU A 38 1.21 11.69 6.22
N ALA A 39 0.77 10.83 5.28
CA ALA A 39 -0.63 10.72 4.91
C ALA A 39 -1.50 10.29 6.10
N TRP A 40 -1.07 9.28 6.88
CA TRP A 40 -1.80 8.87 8.07
C TRP A 40 -1.88 9.98 9.13
N ARG A 41 -0.80 10.74 9.34
CA ARG A 41 -0.81 11.88 10.26
C ARG A 41 -1.86 12.93 9.87
N GLN A 42 -2.03 13.20 8.57
CA GLN A 42 -3.04 14.13 8.06
C GLN A 42 -4.47 13.58 8.15
N ILE A 43 -4.65 12.28 7.89
CA ILE A 43 -5.96 11.62 8.03
C ILE A 43 -6.40 11.63 9.50
N LEU A 44 -5.52 11.23 10.41
CA LEU A 44 -5.83 11.10 11.83
C LEU A 44 -5.93 12.45 12.56
N SER A 45 -5.47 13.56 11.96
CA SER A 45 -5.65 14.90 12.54
C SER A 45 -7.08 15.43 12.44
N ASN A 46 -7.96 14.77 11.68
CA ASN A 46 -9.35 15.20 11.44
C ASN A 46 -10.32 14.17 12.06
N PRO A 47 -10.55 14.20 13.38
CA PRO A 47 -11.37 13.20 14.07
C PRO A 47 -12.85 13.33 13.69
N GLY A 48 -13.51 12.18 13.52
CA GLY A 48 -14.96 12.11 13.25
C GLY A 48 -15.36 12.10 11.78
N GLU A 49 -14.38 12.15 10.86
CA GLU A 49 -14.61 12.07 9.43
C GLU A 49 -14.25 10.69 8.85
N SER A 50 -15.02 10.26 7.84
CA SER A 50 -14.70 9.08 7.03
C SER A 50 -13.94 9.51 5.79
N PHE A 51 -12.74 8.95 5.58
CA PHE A 51 -11.88 9.28 4.44
C PHE A 51 -11.92 8.17 3.38
N LEU A 52 -12.03 8.57 2.10
CA LEU A 52 -11.79 7.70 0.96
C LEU A 52 -10.45 8.05 0.32
N VAL A 53 -9.51 7.10 0.33
CA VAL A 53 -8.19 7.27 -0.28
C VAL A 53 -8.10 6.42 -1.54
N VAL A 54 -7.98 7.07 -2.71
CA VAL A 54 -7.78 6.42 -4.01
C VAL A 54 -6.34 6.57 -4.46
N THR A 55 -5.64 5.46 -4.69
CA THR A 55 -4.22 5.50 -5.03
C THR A 55 -3.76 4.25 -5.79
N HIS A 56 -2.46 4.19 -6.10
CA HIS A 56 -1.83 3.06 -6.79
C HIS A 56 -1.42 1.96 -5.81
N LYS A 57 -1.30 0.72 -6.33
CA LYS A 57 -0.95 -0.50 -5.58
C LYS A 57 0.21 -0.34 -4.58
N SER A 58 1.34 0.23 -4.99
CA SER A 58 2.49 0.40 -4.08
C SER A 58 2.16 1.34 -2.91
N LYS A 59 1.56 2.51 -3.17
CA LYS A 59 1.17 3.46 -2.13
C LYS A 59 0.15 2.86 -1.18
N LEU A 60 -0.84 2.14 -1.71
CA LEU A 60 -1.84 1.46 -0.90
C LEU A 60 -1.20 0.39 0.01
N ARG A 61 -0.25 -0.40 -0.49
CA ARG A 61 0.50 -1.35 0.35
C ARG A 61 1.24 -0.64 1.48
N ALA A 62 1.91 0.47 1.21
CA ALA A 62 2.60 1.22 2.25
C ALA A 62 1.62 1.79 3.29
N LEU A 63 0.47 2.33 2.88
CA LEU A 63 -0.58 2.80 3.79
C LEU A 63 -1.08 1.66 4.70
N VAL A 64 -1.45 0.53 4.11
CA VAL A 64 -1.95 -0.64 4.85
C VAL A 64 -0.88 -1.17 5.82
N CYS A 65 0.36 -1.36 5.36
CA CYS A 65 1.45 -1.82 6.21
C CYS A 65 1.75 -0.84 7.35
N THR A 66 1.81 0.47 7.07
CA THR A 66 2.07 1.50 8.08
C THR A 66 0.97 1.52 9.14
N ALA A 67 -0.30 1.39 8.75
CA ALA A 67 -1.42 1.32 9.70
C ALA A 67 -1.32 0.10 10.62
N LEU A 68 -0.79 -1.02 10.12
CA LEU A 68 -0.57 -2.25 10.89
C LEU A 68 0.74 -2.26 11.69
N GLY A 69 1.51 -1.17 11.69
CA GLY A 69 2.80 -1.08 12.37
C GLY A 69 3.92 -1.88 11.68
N LEU A 70 3.77 -2.20 10.40
CA LEU A 70 4.77 -2.94 9.62
C LEU A 70 5.73 -1.99 8.90
N GLY A 71 7.03 -2.32 8.95
CA GLY A 71 8.08 -1.56 8.29
C GLY A 71 8.21 -1.84 6.78
N PRO A 72 9.08 -1.10 6.08
CA PRO A 72 9.32 -1.23 4.63
C PRO A 72 9.80 -2.61 4.20
N GLU A 73 10.43 -3.38 5.09
CA GLU A 73 10.78 -4.79 4.88
C GLU A 73 9.57 -5.70 4.63
N ARG A 74 8.36 -5.23 4.95
CA ARG A 74 7.09 -5.91 4.69
C ARG A 74 6.35 -5.39 3.46
N PHE A 75 7.01 -4.67 2.55
CA PHE A 75 6.39 -4.18 1.30
C PHE A 75 5.67 -5.24 0.46
N ARG A 76 6.08 -6.50 0.56
CA ARG A 76 5.44 -7.62 -0.14
C ARG A 76 4.55 -8.49 0.74
N ALA A 77 4.40 -8.19 2.03
CA ALA A 77 3.60 -9.00 2.93
C ALA A 77 2.10 -8.96 2.59
N ILE A 78 1.64 -7.87 1.97
CA ILE A 78 0.25 -7.65 1.61
C ILE A 78 0.16 -7.37 0.12
N ASP A 79 -0.77 -8.07 -0.54
CA ASP A 79 -1.15 -7.76 -1.90
C ASP A 79 -2.51 -7.08 -1.97
N VAL A 80 -2.65 -6.16 -2.93
CA VAL A 80 -3.90 -5.47 -3.25
C VAL A 80 -4.15 -5.59 -4.75
N ASN A 81 -5.35 -6.04 -5.08
CA ASN A 81 -5.82 -6.21 -6.45
C ASN A 81 -6.34 -4.89 -7.01
N ASN A 82 -6.46 -4.82 -8.33
CA ASN A 82 -7.14 -3.70 -8.97
C ASN A 82 -8.60 -3.71 -8.52
N GLY A 83 -9.11 -2.53 -8.14
CA GLY A 83 -10.44 -2.39 -7.54
C GLY A 83 -10.53 -2.93 -6.11
N GLY A 84 -9.45 -3.42 -5.49
CA GLY A 84 -9.49 -3.89 -4.10
C GLY A 84 -9.74 -2.76 -3.10
N ILE A 85 -10.70 -2.96 -2.20
CA ILE A 85 -11.04 -2.01 -1.13
C ILE A 85 -10.47 -2.53 0.21
N CYS A 86 -9.80 -1.66 0.96
CA CYS A 86 -9.36 -1.93 2.33
C CYS A 86 -10.03 -0.93 3.28
N VAL A 87 -10.57 -1.41 4.39
CA VAL A 87 -11.27 -0.58 5.39
C VAL A 87 -10.55 -0.69 6.72
N PHE A 88 -10.25 0.47 7.30
CA PHE A 88 -9.66 0.61 8.62
C PHE A 88 -10.56 1.47 9.50
N ASN A 89 -10.72 1.06 10.76
CA ASN A 89 -11.30 1.88 11.80
C ASN A 89 -10.19 2.28 12.77
N PHE A 90 -10.19 3.53 13.21
CA PHE A 90 -9.23 4.01 14.20
C PHE A 90 -9.95 4.40 15.47
N ASN A 91 -9.40 4.03 16.63
CA ASN A 91 -9.92 4.52 17.90
C ASN A 91 -9.40 5.93 18.20
N LYS A 92 -9.85 6.51 19.33
CA LYS A 92 -9.45 7.87 19.75
C LYS A 92 -7.94 8.01 20.04
N MET A 93 -7.23 6.91 20.22
CA MET A 93 -5.78 6.88 20.45
C MET A 93 -4.98 6.70 19.15
N GLY A 94 -5.65 6.58 18.00
CA GLY A 94 -5.00 6.38 16.70
C GLY A 94 -4.58 4.93 16.44
N GLU A 95 -5.08 3.98 17.23
CA GLU A 95 -4.80 2.55 17.01
C GLU A 95 -5.66 2.02 15.87
N ALA A 96 -5.02 1.39 14.88
CA ALA A 96 -5.68 0.88 13.70
C ALA A 96 -6.35 -0.47 13.97
N MET A 97 -7.58 -0.61 13.52
CA MET A 97 -8.31 -1.86 13.41
C MET A 97 -8.58 -2.14 11.94
N LEU A 98 -7.97 -3.19 11.40
CA LEU A 98 -8.26 -3.66 10.05
C LEU A 98 -9.64 -4.32 10.04
N HIS A 99 -10.59 -3.73 9.32
CA HIS A 99 -11.95 -4.26 9.19
C HIS A 99 -12.09 -5.15 7.95
N SER A 100 -11.52 -4.73 6.81
CA SER A 100 -11.47 -5.54 5.60
C SER A 100 -10.21 -5.25 4.79
N LEU A 101 -9.71 -6.28 4.11
CA LEU A 101 -8.49 -6.20 3.31
C LEU A 101 -8.75 -6.72 1.90
N ASN A 102 -8.42 -5.92 0.89
CA ASN A 102 -8.45 -6.30 -0.52
C ASN A 102 -9.80 -6.90 -0.98
N MET A 103 -10.90 -6.30 -0.54
CA MET A 103 -12.25 -6.73 -0.92
C MET A 103 -12.53 -6.39 -2.39
N THR A 104 -12.81 -7.40 -3.21
CA THR A 104 -13.13 -7.25 -4.63
C THR A 104 -14.53 -7.76 -5.00
N ALA A 105 -15.35 -8.15 -4.02
CA ALA A 105 -16.67 -8.76 -4.26
C ALA A 105 -17.62 -7.86 -5.07
N HIS A 106 -17.49 -6.54 -4.97
CA HIS A 106 -18.27 -5.56 -5.73
C HIS A 106 -17.93 -5.54 -7.23
N MET A 107 -16.78 -6.09 -7.63
CA MET A 107 -16.38 -6.24 -9.03
C MET A 107 -17.04 -7.46 -9.69
N TYR A 108 -17.83 -8.23 -8.93
CA TYR A 108 -18.48 -9.41 -9.44
C TYR A 108 -19.78 -9.05 -10.14
N THR A 109 -19.79 -9.18 -11.46
CA THR A 109 -21.00 -9.15 -12.30
C THR A 109 -21.17 -10.51 -12.96
N ASP A 110 -22.39 -11.04 -12.93
CA ASP A 110 -22.82 -12.20 -13.72
C ASP A 110 -22.02 -13.50 -13.53
N HIS A 111 -21.71 -13.86 -12.28
CA HIS A 111 -21.07 -15.13 -11.95
C HIS A 111 -19.70 -15.42 -12.60
N THR A 112 -19.06 -14.42 -13.23
CA THR A 112 -17.83 -14.63 -14.00
C THR A 112 -16.68 -13.80 -13.42
N TYR A 113 -15.53 -14.43 -13.18
CA TYR A 113 -14.34 -13.72 -12.72
C TYR A 113 -13.61 -13.10 -13.91
N MET A 114 -13.51 -11.76 -13.95
CA MET A 114 -12.63 -11.04 -14.87
C MET A 114 -11.27 -10.87 -14.17
N TYR A 115 -10.25 -11.63 -14.58
CA TYR A 115 -8.86 -11.50 -14.10
C TYR A 115 -7.95 -10.91 -15.20
#